data_AF-A0A1I6FJ72-F1
#
_entry.id   AF-A0A1I6FJ72-F1
#
_cell.length_a   1.000
_cell.length_b   1.000
_cell.length_c   1.000
_cell.angle_alpha   90.00
_cell.angle_beta   90.00
_cell.angle_gamma   90.00
#
_symmetry.space_group_name_H-M   'P 1'
#
loop_
_entity.id
_entity.type
_entity.pdbx_description
1 polymer ?
#
loop_
_entity_poly.entity_id
_entity_poly.type
_entity_poly.pdbx_seq_one_letter_code
_entity_poly.pdbx_strand_id
1 'polypeptide(L)'
;MADRLQALIAVYQSDRSDRVTTLTVSLATMGAAVTYLVGMIAFYDKLELLGWAISLLPFPLVCIAAFHSQLLNLAAVRARSILTLEREILGDAMPASVGATATELATNIHTAPVPHRLTSLISYGGVALINLTFIVLMLVKAARHLQGWVAVPAVVYAVLLVPIAAAWRHSTRNLDPRQI
;
A
#
# COMPACT_ATOMS: atom_id res chain seq x y z
N MET A 1 23.95 0.86 31.60
CA MET A 1 23.15 -0.21 30.95
C MET A 1 21.66 -0.01 31.15
N ALA A 2 21.18 0.35 32.35
CA ALA A 2 19.77 0.65 32.61
C ALA A 2 19.21 1.79 31.72
N ASP A 3 19.96 2.89 31.54
CA ASP A 3 19.52 4.02 30.71
C ASP A 3 19.36 3.65 29.23
N ARG A 4 20.27 2.81 28.70
CA ARG A 4 20.17 2.29 27.31
C ARG A 4 18.93 1.42 27.15
N LEU A 5 18.67 0.51 28.10
CA LEU A 5 17.49 -0.35 28.06
C LEU A 5 16.19 0.47 28.16
N GLN A 6 16.14 1.46 29.05
CA GLN A 6 14.99 2.36 29.16
C GLN A 6 14.76 3.17 27.88
N ALA A 7 15.83 3.67 27.26
CA ALA A 7 15.75 4.36 25.97
C ALA A 7 15.21 3.45 24.86
N LEU A 8 15.69 2.20 24.76
CA LEU A 8 15.21 1.23 23.76
C LEU A 8 13.73 0.87 23.99
N ILE A 9 13.32 0.68 25.24
CA ILE A 9 11.91 0.42 25.60
C ILE A 9 11.04 1.63 25.21
N ALA A 10 11.48 2.85 25.47
CA ALA A 10 10.74 4.06 25.11
C ALA A 10 10.56 4.17 23.59
N VAL A 11 11.61 3.90 22.80
CA VAL A 11 11.53 3.87 21.33
C VAL A 11 10.58 2.76 20.87
N TYR A 12 10.66 1.55 21.43
CA TYR A 12 9.77 0.43 21.10
C TYR A 12 8.29 0.76 21.35
N GLN A 13 7.97 1.39 22.49
CA GLN A 13 6.60 1.81 22.79
C GLN A 13 6.11 2.91 21.84
N SER A 14 6.97 3.88 21.52
CA SER A 14 6.68 4.92 20.54
C SER A 14 6.36 4.34 19.15
N ASP A 15 7.21 3.42 18.66
CA ASP A 15 7.02 2.78 17.36
C ASP A 15 5.74 1.92 17.32
N ARG A 16 5.38 1.28 18.43
CA ARG A 16 4.13 0.51 18.55
C ARG A 16 2.90 1.41 18.50
N SER A 17 2.95 2.59 19.13
CA SER A 17 1.86 3.56 19.11
C SER A 17 1.59 4.07 17.68
N ASP A 18 2.66 4.40 16.94
CA ASP A 18 2.58 4.87 15.56
C ASP A 18 2.01 3.84 14.56
N ARG A 19 2.10 2.53 14.88
CA ARG A 19 1.54 1.46 14.04
C ARG A 19 0.02 1.57 13.92
N VAL A 20 -0.66 1.95 15.01
CA VAL A 20 -2.12 2.15 15.01
C VAL A 20 -2.50 3.31 14.08
N THR A 21 -1.77 4.43 14.16
CA THR A 21 -1.96 5.58 13.28
C THR A 21 -1.79 5.22 11.81
N THR A 22 -0.78 4.41 11.47
CA THR A 22 -0.55 3.94 10.10
C THR A 22 -1.72 3.11 9.57
N LEU A 23 -2.31 2.23 10.40
CA LEU A 23 -3.49 1.46 10.04
C LEU A 23 -4.72 2.35 9.81
N THR A 24 -4.96 3.32 10.69
CA THR A 24 -6.07 4.28 10.54
C THR A 24 -5.95 5.10 9.25
N VAL A 25 -4.75 5.61 8.96
CA VAL A 25 -4.50 6.36 7.71
C VAL A 25 -4.70 5.46 6.50
N SER A 26 -4.22 4.22 6.53
CA SER A 26 -4.44 3.25 5.47
C SER A 26 -5.94 2.98 5.22
N LEU A 27 -6.72 2.74 6.27
CA LEU A 27 -8.18 2.55 6.18
C LEU A 27 -8.88 3.79 5.60
N ALA A 28 -8.49 4.98 6.02
CA ALA A 28 -9.03 6.23 5.49
C ALA A 28 -8.73 6.37 3.99
N THR A 29 -7.51 6.06 3.54
CA THR A 29 -7.16 6.12 2.10
C THR A 29 -7.94 5.11 1.26
N MET A 30 -8.19 3.91 1.79
CA MET A 30 -9.05 2.92 1.15
C MET A 30 -10.49 3.44 1.04
N GLY A 31 -11.04 4.01 2.11
CA GLY A 31 -12.37 4.61 2.12
C GLY A 31 -12.51 5.75 1.10
N ALA A 32 -11.49 6.60 0.97
CA ALA A 32 -11.43 7.65 -0.03
C ALA A 32 -11.42 7.08 -1.47
N ALA A 33 -10.60 6.06 -1.73
CA ALA A 33 -10.53 5.42 -3.05
C ALA A 33 -11.86 4.75 -3.44
N VAL A 34 -12.49 4.02 -2.51
CA VAL A 34 -13.79 3.38 -2.74
C VAL A 34 -14.87 4.42 -2.98
N THR A 35 -14.95 5.45 -2.16
CA THR A 35 -15.92 6.54 -2.33
C THR A 35 -15.75 7.24 -3.67
N TYR A 36 -14.50 7.49 -4.07
CA TYR A 36 -14.19 8.07 -5.37
C TYR A 36 -14.72 7.18 -6.50
N LEU A 37 -14.39 5.88 -6.50
CA LEU A 37 -14.85 4.94 -7.51
C LEU A 37 -16.38 4.84 -7.57
N VAL A 38 -17.05 4.72 -6.43
CA VAL A 38 -18.52 4.66 -6.36
C VAL A 38 -19.14 5.95 -6.92
N GLY A 39 -18.58 7.12 -6.58
CA GLY A 39 -19.00 8.39 -7.16
C GLY A 39 -18.84 8.41 -8.68
N MET A 40 -17.69 7.96 -9.19
CA MET A 40 -17.44 7.90 -10.63
C MET A 40 -18.37 6.94 -11.37
N ILE A 41 -18.76 5.83 -10.74
CA ILE A 41 -19.76 4.90 -11.26
C ILE A 41 -21.13 5.56 -11.32
N ALA A 42 -21.55 6.27 -10.27
CA ALA A 42 -22.85 6.94 -10.21
C ALA A 42 -23.04 8.02 -11.30
N PHE A 43 -21.94 8.66 -11.72
CA PHE A 43 -21.96 9.67 -12.78
C PHE A 43 -21.47 9.16 -14.13
N TYR A 44 -21.31 7.84 -14.31
CA TYR A 44 -20.63 7.25 -15.46
C TYR A 44 -21.17 7.75 -16.81
N ASP A 45 -22.49 7.80 -16.99
CA ASP A 45 -23.12 8.25 -18.24
C ASP A 45 -22.91 9.74 -18.50
N LYS A 46 -22.80 10.54 -17.44
CA LYS A 46 -22.58 11.99 -17.52
C LYS A 46 -21.12 12.36 -17.74
N LEU A 47 -20.19 11.41 -17.63
CA LEU A 47 -18.76 11.68 -17.82
C LEU A 47 -18.43 12.17 -19.22
N GLU A 48 -19.25 11.86 -20.24
CA GLU A 48 -19.03 12.34 -21.61
C GLU A 48 -19.04 13.87 -21.71
N LEU A 49 -19.74 14.56 -20.80
CA LEU A 49 -19.76 16.02 -20.71
C LEU A 49 -18.38 16.62 -20.40
N LEU A 50 -17.45 15.83 -19.84
CA LEU A 50 -16.09 16.26 -19.52
C LEU A 50 -15.16 16.21 -20.74
N GLY A 51 -15.56 15.57 -21.85
CA GLY A 51 -14.79 15.47 -23.08
C GLY A 51 -13.40 14.86 -22.87
N TRP A 52 -12.34 15.63 -23.17
CA TRP A 52 -10.95 15.18 -23.01
C TRP A 52 -10.53 15.04 -21.54
N ALA A 53 -11.16 15.78 -20.63
CA ALA A 53 -10.81 15.78 -19.20
C ALA A 53 -11.14 14.45 -18.51
N ILE A 54 -11.91 13.58 -19.16
CA ILE A 54 -12.13 12.19 -18.74
C ILE A 54 -10.80 11.46 -18.53
N SER A 55 -9.81 11.76 -19.36
CA SER A 55 -8.48 11.17 -19.26
C SER A 55 -7.74 11.49 -17.96
N LEU A 56 -8.16 12.52 -17.20
CA LEU A 56 -7.56 12.91 -15.93
C LEU A 56 -8.23 12.23 -14.72
N LEU A 57 -9.41 11.64 -14.89
CA LEU A 57 -10.17 11.01 -13.80
C LEU A 57 -9.44 9.86 -13.09
N PRO A 58 -8.56 9.07 -13.75
CA PRO A 58 -7.76 8.10 -13.03
C PRO A 58 -6.68 8.70 -12.13
N PHE A 59 -6.31 9.98 -12.31
CA PHE A 59 -5.18 10.60 -11.62
C PHE A 59 -5.28 10.55 -10.08
N PRO A 60 -6.43 10.88 -9.45
CA PRO A 60 -6.57 10.76 -7.99
C PRO A 60 -6.31 9.35 -7.46
N LEU A 61 -6.75 8.29 -8.16
CA LEU A 61 -6.49 6.91 -7.74
C LEU A 61 -5.01 6.54 -7.87
N VAL A 62 -4.32 7.05 -8.89
CA VAL A 62 -2.86 6.87 -9.05
C VAL A 62 -2.12 7.55 -7.89
N CYS A 63 -2.54 8.75 -7.47
CA CYS A 63 -1.99 9.43 -6.31
C CYS A 63 -2.22 8.63 -5.02
N ILE A 64 -3.42 8.07 -4.83
CA ILE A 64 -3.71 7.21 -3.67
C ILE A 64 -2.85 5.95 -3.71
N ALA A 65 -2.69 5.31 -4.87
CA ALA A 65 -1.84 4.13 -5.03
C ALA A 65 -0.36 4.44 -4.70
N ALA A 66 0.14 5.59 -5.16
CA ALA A 66 1.48 6.06 -4.83
C ALA A 66 1.63 6.30 -3.31
N PHE A 67 0.69 7.00 -2.68
CA PHE A 67 0.71 7.20 -1.23
C PHE A 67 0.66 5.87 -0.46
N HIS A 68 -0.20 4.95 -0.88
CA HIS A 68 -0.31 3.63 -0.27
C HIS A 68 0.98 2.81 -0.42
N SER A 69 1.72 2.96 -1.53
CA SER A 69 3.06 2.34 -1.69
C SER A 69 4.06 2.83 -0.65
N GLN A 70 4.01 4.12 -0.29
CA GLN A 70 4.87 4.72 0.72
C GLN A 70 4.49 4.25 2.12
N LEU A 71 3.19 4.17 2.42
CA LEU A 71 2.72 3.60 3.69
C LEU A 71 3.16 2.15 3.87
N LEU A 72 3.09 1.34 2.81
CA LEU A 72 3.57 -0.04 2.85
C LEU A 72 5.07 -0.12 3.11
N ASN A 73 5.86 0.75 2.47
CA ASN A 73 7.31 0.82 2.72
C ASN A 73 7.60 1.23 4.18
N LEU A 74 6.92 2.27 4.68
CA LEU A 74 7.06 2.73 6.06
C LEU A 74 6.70 1.62 7.06
N ALA A 75 5.61 0.88 6.81
CA ALA A 75 5.20 -0.25 7.62
C ALA A 75 6.27 -1.37 7.62
N ALA A 76 6.85 -1.69 6.46
CA ALA A 76 7.91 -2.70 6.35
C ALA A 76 9.18 -2.28 7.11
N VAL A 77 9.65 -1.04 6.95
CA VAL A 77 10.83 -0.53 7.66
C VAL A 77 10.60 -0.51 9.18
N ARG A 78 9.42 -0.06 9.62
CA ARG A 78 9.08 -0.07 11.06
C ARG A 78 8.97 -1.48 11.62
N ALA A 79 8.40 -2.44 10.89
CA ALA A 79 8.38 -3.83 11.31
C ALA A 79 9.80 -4.36 11.57
N ARG A 80 10.76 -4.07 10.68
CA ARG A 80 12.18 -4.44 10.90
C ARG A 80 12.80 -3.76 12.12
N SER A 81 12.54 -2.45 12.29
CA SER A 81 13.00 -1.69 13.45
C SER A 81 12.52 -2.33 14.75
N ILE A 82 11.21 -2.61 14.85
CA ILE A 82 10.58 -3.22 16.02
C ILE A 82 11.17 -4.61 16.30
N LEU A 83 11.34 -5.46 15.28
CA LEU A 83 11.95 -6.79 15.46
C LEU A 83 13.41 -6.68 15.96
N THR A 84 14.16 -5.71 15.47
CA THR A 84 15.56 -5.47 15.91
C THR A 84 15.59 -4.98 17.36
N LEU A 85 14.73 -4.04 17.72
CA LEU A 85 14.57 -3.56 19.10
C LEU A 85 14.11 -4.68 20.04
N GLU A 86 13.17 -5.52 19.61
CA GLU A 86 12.67 -6.65 20.39
C GLU A 86 13.79 -7.65 20.71
N ARG A 87 14.65 -7.96 19.74
CA ARG A 87 15.84 -8.81 19.96
C ARG A 87 16.86 -8.17 20.90
N GLU A 88 17.14 -6.87 20.78
CA GLU A 88 18.08 -6.17 21.66
C GLU A 88 17.55 -6.03 23.10
N ILE A 89 16.23 -5.88 23.29
CA ILE A 89 15.61 -5.72 24.61
C ILE A 89 15.44 -7.06 25.32
N LEU A 90 14.97 -8.09 24.60
CA LEU A 90 14.53 -9.35 25.21
C LEU A 90 15.49 -10.52 24.98
N GLY A 91 16.43 -10.41 24.03
CA GLY A 91 17.36 -11.47 23.66
C GLY A 91 16.70 -12.65 22.94
N ASP A 92 17.51 -13.63 22.52
CA ASP A 92 17.09 -14.81 21.74
C ASP A 92 16.24 -15.82 22.53
N ALA A 93 16.05 -15.62 23.84
CA ALA A 93 15.36 -16.56 24.72
C ALA A 93 13.83 -16.48 24.66
N MET A 94 13.25 -15.53 23.91
CA MET A 94 11.80 -15.35 23.86
C MET A 94 11.12 -16.28 22.86
N PRO A 95 9.99 -16.91 23.22
CA PRO A 95 9.18 -17.68 22.29
C PRO A 95 8.70 -16.80 21.13
N ALA A 96 8.81 -17.31 19.90
CA ALA A 96 8.32 -16.66 18.68
C ALA A 96 6.79 -16.42 18.66
N SER A 97 6.06 -16.93 19.66
CA SER A 97 4.63 -16.76 19.86
C SER A 97 4.25 -15.50 20.65
N VAL A 98 5.22 -14.72 21.14
CA VAL A 98 4.99 -13.50 21.91
C VAL A 98 5.53 -12.28 21.15
N GLY A 99 4.84 -11.14 21.28
CA GLY A 99 5.35 -9.85 20.83
C GLY A 99 5.17 -9.56 19.34
N ALA A 100 6.04 -8.71 18.80
CA ALA A 100 5.97 -8.28 17.40
C ALA A 100 6.32 -9.42 16.44
N THR A 101 7.26 -10.28 16.84
CA THR A 101 7.66 -11.50 16.12
C THR A 101 6.46 -12.40 15.78
N ALA A 102 5.56 -12.64 16.74
CA ALA A 102 4.36 -13.45 16.51
C ALA A 102 3.41 -12.83 15.48
N THR A 103 3.26 -11.50 15.53
CA THR A 103 2.42 -10.75 14.62
C THR A 103 2.98 -10.81 13.19
N GLU A 104 4.29 -10.62 13.04
CA GLU A 104 4.94 -10.72 11.74
C GLU A 104 4.84 -12.14 11.17
N LEU A 105 5.07 -13.19 11.96
CA LEU A 105 4.91 -14.56 11.48
C LEU A 105 3.50 -14.87 10.95
N ALA A 106 2.48 -14.33 11.62
CA ALA A 106 1.08 -14.56 11.27
C ALA A 106 0.60 -13.73 10.05
N THR A 107 1.14 -12.53 9.85
CA THR A 107 0.62 -11.55 8.87
C THR A 107 1.49 -11.37 7.63
N ASN A 108 2.73 -11.81 7.68
CA ASN A 108 3.68 -11.61 6.61
C ASN A 108 3.44 -12.56 5.43
N ILE A 109 3.43 -12.03 4.22
CA ILE A 109 3.12 -12.79 3.00
C ILE A 109 4.02 -14.02 2.79
N HIS A 110 5.26 -13.98 3.31
CA HIS A 110 6.24 -15.06 3.14
C HIS A 110 6.10 -16.19 4.17
N THR A 111 5.56 -15.90 5.36
CA THR A 111 5.47 -16.85 6.48
C THR A 111 4.04 -17.22 6.86
N ALA A 112 3.06 -16.38 6.54
CA ALA A 112 1.67 -16.55 6.96
C ALA A 112 1.07 -17.86 6.43
N PRO A 113 0.05 -18.41 7.11
CA PRO A 113 -0.76 -19.52 6.60
C PRO A 113 -1.39 -19.22 5.25
N VAL A 114 -1.63 -20.25 4.42
CA VAL A 114 -2.18 -20.11 3.06
C VAL A 114 -3.44 -19.24 2.99
N PRO A 115 -4.43 -19.35 3.91
CA PRO A 115 -5.61 -18.48 3.88
C PRO A 115 -5.26 -16.98 3.94
N HIS A 116 -4.31 -16.59 4.80
CA HIS A 116 -3.89 -15.20 4.94
C HIS A 116 -3.05 -14.69 3.76
N ARG A 117 -2.30 -15.59 3.09
CA ARG A 117 -1.61 -15.24 1.84
C ARG A 117 -2.62 -14.98 0.72
N LEU A 118 -3.66 -15.80 0.63
CA LEU A 118 -4.72 -15.62 -0.37
C LEU A 118 -5.48 -14.32 -0.13
N THR A 119 -5.85 -14.01 1.11
CA THR A 119 -6.51 -12.72 1.41
C THR A 119 -5.59 -11.53 1.08
N SER A 120 -4.30 -11.61 1.41
CA SER A 120 -3.32 -10.59 1.03
C SER A 120 -3.22 -10.40 -0.49
N LEU A 121 -3.19 -11.51 -1.23
CA LEU A 121 -3.16 -11.49 -2.70
C LEU A 121 -4.45 -10.87 -3.27
N ILE A 122 -5.61 -11.20 -2.71
CA ILE A 122 -6.90 -10.62 -3.12
C ILE A 122 -6.92 -9.11 -2.84
N SER A 123 -6.48 -8.68 -1.65
CA SER A 123 -6.47 -7.27 -1.29
C SER A 123 -5.56 -6.45 -2.22
N TYR A 124 -4.31 -6.88 -2.39
CA TYR A 124 -3.33 -6.13 -3.17
C TYR A 124 -3.52 -6.31 -4.69
N GLY A 125 -3.79 -7.53 -5.14
CA GLY A 125 -4.09 -7.84 -6.54
C GLY A 125 -5.39 -7.21 -7.01
N GLY A 126 -6.43 -7.19 -6.16
CA GLY A 126 -7.70 -6.53 -6.43
C GLY A 126 -7.54 -5.02 -6.61
N VAL A 127 -6.80 -4.35 -5.72
CA VAL A 127 -6.51 -2.91 -5.86
C VAL A 127 -5.74 -2.62 -7.16
N ALA A 128 -4.75 -3.44 -7.51
CA ALA A 128 -4.00 -3.27 -8.76
C ALA A 128 -4.92 -3.43 -9.99
N LEU A 129 -5.74 -4.48 -10.00
CA LEU A 129 -6.69 -4.75 -11.08
C LEU A 129 -7.72 -3.63 -11.24
N ILE A 130 -8.29 -3.14 -10.14
CA ILE A 130 -9.28 -2.05 -10.13
C ILE A 130 -8.65 -0.78 -10.72
N ASN A 131 -7.47 -0.38 -10.26
CA ASN A 131 -6.79 0.81 -10.75
C ASN A 131 -6.48 0.71 -12.24
N LEU A 132 -5.93 -0.42 -12.70
CA LEU A 132 -5.61 -0.62 -14.12
C LEU A 132 -6.87 -0.62 -14.98
N THR A 133 -7.92 -1.32 -14.55
CA THR A 133 -9.20 -1.38 -15.26
C THR A 133 -9.82 0.01 -15.36
N PHE A 134 -9.77 0.80 -14.28
CA PHE A 134 -10.30 2.16 -14.26
C PHE A 134 -9.51 3.09 -15.19
N ILE A 135 -8.17 3.02 -15.19
CA ILE A 135 -7.32 3.79 -16.13
C ILE A 135 -7.69 3.46 -17.57
N VAL A 136 -7.70 2.17 -17.93
CA VAL A 136 -8.01 1.72 -19.29
C VAL A 136 -9.40 2.19 -19.71
N LEU A 137 -10.40 2.00 -18.86
CA LEU A 137 -11.79 2.34 -19.14
C LEU A 137 -11.98 3.85 -19.36
N MET A 138 -11.34 4.71 -18.54
CA MET A 138 -11.38 6.16 -18.73
C MET A 138 -10.64 6.60 -20.00
N LEU A 139 -9.49 5.98 -20.32
CA LEU A 139 -8.74 6.29 -21.54
C LEU A 139 -9.53 5.90 -22.81
N VAL A 140 -10.18 4.73 -22.81
CA VAL A 140 -11.07 4.29 -23.90
C VAL A 140 -12.21 5.28 -24.09
N LYS A 141 -12.82 5.75 -23.01
CA LYS A 141 -13.90 6.75 -23.07
C LYS A 141 -13.41 8.11 -23.55
N ALA A 142 -12.21 8.53 -23.13
CA ALA A 142 -11.57 9.76 -23.58
C ALA A 142 -11.14 9.69 -25.07
N ALA A 143 -10.91 8.50 -25.62
CA ALA A 143 -10.47 8.33 -27.00
C ALA A 143 -11.43 8.85 -28.06
N ARG A 144 -12.73 8.86 -27.75
CA ARG A 144 -13.74 9.49 -28.62
C ARG A 144 -13.52 10.99 -28.78
N HIS A 145 -12.91 11.65 -27.80
CA HIS A 145 -12.68 13.09 -27.77
C HIS A 145 -11.25 13.47 -28.15
N LEU A 146 -10.27 12.62 -27.83
CA LEU A 146 -8.84 12.87 -28.03
C LEU A 146 -8.26 12.20 -29.29
N GLN A 147 -8.96 11.26 -29.91
CA GLN A 147 -8.47 10.50 -31.07
C GLN A 147 -7.05 9.93 -30.82
N GLY A 148 -6.07 10.26 -31.66
CA GLY A 148 -4.67 9.82 -31.50
C GLY A 148 -3.93 10.43 -30.30
N TRP A 149 -4.43 11.52 -29.73
CA TRP A 149 -3.80 12.18 -28.57
C TRP A 149 -3.98 11.41 -27.26
N VAL A 150 -4.76 10.32 -27.24
CA VAL A 150 -4.90 9.40 -26.09
C VAL A 150 -3.58 8.74 -25.71
N ALA A 151 -2.67 8.61 -26.67
CA ALA A 151 -1.34 8.07 -26.41
C ALA A 151 -0.60 8.88 -25.34
N VAL A 152 -0.82 10.20 -25.27
CA VAL A 152 -0.16 11.07 -24.28
C VAL A 152 -0.55 10.70 -22.84
N PRO A 153 -1.82 10.74 -22.41
CA PRO A 153 -2.19 10.34 -21.05
C PRO A 153 -1.90 8.86 -20.79
N ALA A 154 -1.98 7.98 -21.80
CA ALA A 154 -1.60 6.58 -21.64
C ALA A 154 -0.11 6.40 -21.28
N VAL A 155 0.79 7.10 -21.98
CA VAL A 155 2.23 7.10 -21.68
C VAL A 155 2.49 7.72 -20.32
N VAL A 156 1.83 8.83 -19.98
CA VAL A 156 1.96 9.45 -18.65
C VAL A 156 1.57 8.47 -17.55
N TYR A 157 0.42 7.79 -17.66
CA TYR A 157 0.02 6.79 -16.66
C TYR A 157 0.97 5.61 -16.59
N ALA A 158 1.47 5.12 -17.73
CA ALA A 158 2.49 4.06 -17.74
C ALA A 158 3.74 4.48 -16.97
N VAL A 159 4.25 5.69 -17.23
CA VAL A 159 5.42 6.26 -16.53
C VAL A 159 5.15 6.42 -15.03
N LEU A 160 3.96 6.84 -14.63
CA LEU A 160 3.60 6.98 -13.21
C LEU A 160 3.44 5.64 -12.49
N LEU A 161 2.96 4.59 -13.17
CA LEU A 161 2.77 3.27 -12.58
C LEU A 161 4.09 2.54 -12.34
N VAL A 162 5.14 2.80 -13.14
CA VAL A 162 6.47 2.19 -12.99
C VAL A 162 7.07 2.38 -11.59
N PRO A 163 7.24 3.61 -11.06
CA PRO A 163 7.80 3.82 -9.73
C PRO A 163 6.89 3.26 -8.63
N ILE A 164 5.56 3.27 -8.81
CA ILE A 164 4.62 2.68 -7.85
C ILE A 164 4.82 1.16 -7.76
N ALA A 165 4.90 0.49 -8.92
CA ALA A 165 5.15 -0.94 -8.99
C ALA A 165 6.54 -1.31 -8.44
N ALA A 166 7.56 -0.50 -8.74
CA ALA A 166 8.90 -0.68 -8.20
C ALA A 166 8.94 -0.53 -6.67
N ALA A 167 8.26 0.50 -6.13
CA ALA A 167 8.13 0.71 -4.69
C ALA A 167 7.43 -0.46 -4.01
N TRP A 168 6.33 -0.96 -4.57
CA TRP A 168 5.66 -2.16 -4.06
C TRP A 168 6.55 -3.40 -4.05
N ARG A 169 7.27 -3.64 -5.15
CA ARG A 169 8.21 -4.77 -5.24
C ARG A 169 9.35 -4.65 -4.22
N HIS A 170 9.83 -3.44 -3.97
CA HIS A 170 10.83 -3.19 -2.95
C HIS A 170 10.28 -3.43 -1.54
N SER A 171 9.11 -2.87 -1.21
CA SER A 171 8.48 -3.04 0.10
C SER A 171 8.16 -4.51 0.42
N THR A 172 7.69 -5.28 -0.56
CA THR A 172 7.41 -6.73 -0.38
C THR A 172 8.65 -7.57 -0.13
N ARG A 173 9.81 -7.16 -0.65
CA ARG A 173 11.11 -7.75 -0.30
C ARG A 173 11.54 -7.34 1.10
N ASN A 174 11.35 -6.07 1.45
CA ASN A 174 11.64 -5.58 2.80
C ASN A 174 10.75 -6.23 3.87
N LEU A 175 9.60 -6.80 3.51
CA LEU A 175 8.81 -7.57 4.45
C LEU A 175 9.47 -8.91 4.81
N ASP A 176 10.42 -9.49 4.07
CA ASP A 176 10.98 -10.81 4.40
C ASP A 176 11.71 -10.80 5.76
N PRO A 177 11.19 -11.49 6.79
CA PRO A 177 11.77 -11.47 8.14
C PRO A 177 12.97 -12.42 8.24
N ARG A 178 13.24 -13.25 7.23
CA ARG A 178 14.41 -14.15 7.18
C ARG A 178 15.73 -13.42 6.95
N GLN A 179 15.67 -12.13 6.62
CA GLN A 179 16.84 -11.28 6.37
C GLN A 179 17.28 -10.47 7.59
N ILE A 180 16.60 -10.64 8.72
CA ILE A 180 16.95 -10.07 10.02
C ILE A 180 17.45 -11.21 10.88
#